data_AF-A6EI58-F1
#
_entry.id   AF-A6EI58-F1
#
_cell.length_a   1.000
_cell.length_b   1.000
_cell.length_c   1.000
_cell.angle_alpha   90.00
_cell.angle_beta   90.00
_cell.angle_gamma   90.00
#
_symmetry.space_group_name_H-M   'P 1'
#
loop_
_entity.id
_entity.type
_entity.pdbx_description
1 polymer ?
#
loop_
_entity_poly.entity_id
_entity_poly.type
_entity_poly.pdbx_seq_one_letter_code
_entity_poly.pdbx_strand_id
1 'polypeptide(L)'
;MNLLKTIFLILIAALILSCKKKHNEPEPPARSTLPVSGKLYGKSYTIASCKANKRVDYYQEEGYEIFLSSGKNYGCGTADENFHIIIRTPRKIGKFSEHYAILSDPANSDYIMFTDGNLFEITSISGNTIKGYMKVSSPTTNSDLEGVFEATICN
;
A
#
# COMPACT_ATOMS: atom_id res chain seq x y z
N MET A 1 -42.17 -47.73 14.72
CA MET A 1 -41.98 -46.26 14.75
C MET A 1 -40.62 -45.82 15.33
N ASN A 2 -39.57 -46.64 15.22
CA ASN A 2 -38.28 -46.39 15.90
C ASN A 2 -37.03 -46.47 15.00
N LEU A 3 -37.15 -46.82 13.71
CA LEU A 3 -35.97 -46.96 12.83
C LEU A 3 -35.59 -45.63 12.16
N LEU A 4 -36.59 -44.81 11.81
CA LEU A 4 -36.37 -43.51 11.16
C LEU A 4 -35.76 -42.46 12.12
N LYS A 5 -36.07 -42.56 13.43
CA LYS A 5 -35.52 -41.65 14.46
C LYS A 5 -34.04 -41.94 14.77
N THR A 6 -33.62 -43.20 14.71
CA THR A 6 -32.22 -43.58 14.99
C THR A 6 -31.29 -43.21 13.85
N ILE A 7 -31.76 -43.29 12.59
CA ILE A 7 -30.98 -42.88 11.41
C ILE A 7 -30.76 -41.36 11.40
N PHE A 8 -31.77 -40.58 11.82
CA PHE A 8 -31.66 -39.12 11.89
C PHE A 8 -30.67 -38.65 12.98
N LEU A 9 -30.52 -39.41 14.07
CA LEU A 9 -29.60 -39.08 15.17
C LEU A 9 -28.12 -39.28 14.78
N ILE A 10 -27.82 -40.28 13.94
CA ILE A 10 -26.45 -40.60 13.51
C ILE A 10 -25.92 -39.57 12.50
N LEU A 11 -26.80 -39.02 11.65
CA LEU A 11 -26.43 -37.98 10.68
C LEU A 11 -26.10 -36.62 11.33
N ILE A 12 -26.68 -36.31 12.49
CA ILE A 12 -26.40 -35.06 13.22
C ILE A 12 -25.06 -35.15 13.96
N ALA A 13 -24.67 -36.34 14.44
CA ALA A 13 -23.40 -36.54 15.15
C ALA A 13 -22.16 -36.43 14.25
N ALA A 14 -22.29 -36.63 12.94
CA ALA A 14 -21.16 -36.55 12.00
C ALA A 14 -20.78 -35.12 11.61
N LEU A 15 -21.63 -34.12 11.87
CA LEU A 15 -21.37 -32.71 11.51
C LEU A 15 -20.48 -31.96 12.51
N ILE A 16 -20.16 -32.55 13.67
CA ILE A 16 -19.48 -31.85 14.78
C ILE A 16 -17.97 -32.17 14.86
N LEU A 17 -17.43 -33.00 13.96
CA LEU A 17 -16.02 -33.43 13.97
C LEU A 17 -15.12 -32.75 12.93
N SER A 18 -15.64 -31.79 12.14
CA SER A 18 -14.80 -30.93 11.29
C SER A 18 -14.34 -29.67 12.04
N CYS A 19 -13.79 -29.85 13.24
CA CYS A 19 -12.82 -28.89 13.77
C CYS A 19 -11.55 -29.03 12.94
N LYS A 20 -11.49 -28.31 11.81
CA LYS A 20 -10.23 -28.07 11.11
C LYS A 20 -9.25 -27.55 12.16
N LYS A 21 -8.20 -28.32 12.44
CA LYS A 21 -7.00 -27.82 13.11
C LYS A 21 -6.61 -26.58 12.31
N LYS A 22 -6.78 -25.40 12.91
CA LYS A 22 -6.17 -24.18 12.41
C LYS A 22 -4.67 -24.48 12.42
N HIS A 23 -4.11 -24.70 11.24
CA HIS A 23 -2.67 -24.61 11.08
C HIS A 23 -2.31 -23.24 11.64
N ASN A 24 -1.46 -23.23 12.66
CA ASN A 24 -0.77 -22.02 13.09
C ASN A 24 0.19 -21.67 11.95
N GLU A 25 -0.34 -21.14 10.84
CA GLU A 25 0.46 -20.29 9.99
C GLU A 25 0.86 -19.10 10.87
N PRO A 26 2.17 -18.75 10.93
CA PRO A 26 2.57 -17.54 11.62
C PRO A 26 1.76 -16.39 11.05
N GLU A 27 1.14 -15.60 11.94
CA GLU A 27 0.42 -14.40 11.52
C GLU A 27 1.37 -13.58 10.63
N PRO A 28 0.88 -13.06 9.47
CA PRO A 28 1.69 -12.17 8.66
C PRO A 28 2.22 -11.05 9.56
N PRO A 29 3.49 -10.64 9.43
CA PRO A 29 4.05 -9.59 10.26
C PRO A 29 3.14 -8.37 10.23
N ALA A 30 2.88 -7.80 11.42
CA ALA A 30 2.02 -6.64 11.55
C ALA A 30 2.53 -5.51 10.66
N ARG A 31 1.64 -4.92 9.87
CA ARG A 31 1.97 -3.80 8.98
C ARG A 31 2.42 -2.60 9.81
N SER A 32 3.46 -1.90 9.36
CA SER A 32 3.85 -0.63 9.96
C SER A 32 2.68 0.36 9.97
N THR A 33 2.47 1.01 11.12
CA THR A 33 1.55 2.15 11.30
C THR A 33 2.29 3.49 11.36
N LEU A 34 3.61 3.47 11.20
CA LEU A 34 4.48 4.64 11.22
C LEU A 34 4.53 5.29 9.84
N PRO A 35 4.90 6.59 9.75
CA PRO A 35 5.19 7.23 8.47
C PRO A 35 6.19 6.42 7.64
N VAL A 36 6.03 6.45 6.32
CA VAL A 36 6.96 5.80 5.37
C VAL A 36 8.40 6.19 5.71
N SER A 37 9.20 5.18 6.04
CA SER A 37 10.59 5.36 6.44
C SER A 37 11.43 4.16 6.06
N GLY A 38 12.76 4.33 6.09
CA GLY A 38 13.73 3.30 5.76
C GLY A 38 14.93 3.86 5.02
N LYS A 39 15.35 3.20 3.95
CA LYS A 39 16.44 3.64 3.07
C LYS A 39 15.91 4.03 1.70
N LEU A 40 16.38 5.16 1.19
CA LEU A 40 16.22 5.59 -0.19
C LEU A 40 17.62 5.83 -0.76
N TYR A 41 18.00 5.09 -1.79
CA TYR A 41 19.35 5.12 -2.36
C TYR A 41 20.45 4.92 -1.31
N GLY A 42 20.22 3.97 -0.38
CA GLY A 42 21.13 3.65 0.72
C GLY A 42 21.17 4.65 1.87
N LYS A 43 20.49 5.79 1.77
CA LYS A 43 20.43 6.82 2.82
C LYS A 43 19.15 6.72 3.62
N SER A 44 19.23 7.00 4.93
CA SER A 44 18.04 7.08 5.77
C SER A 44 17.06 8.12 5.22
N TYR A 45 15.80 7.71 5.10
CA TYR A 45 14.73 8.53 4.56
C TYR A 45 13.48 8.35 5.42
N THR A 46 12.74 9.43 5.64
CA THR A 46 11.45 9.43 6.32
C THR A 46 10.61 10.54 5.72
N ILE A 47 9.38 10.21 5.34
CA ILE A 47 8.47 11.21 4.79
C ILE A 47 8.07 12.20 5.89
N ALA A 48 7.90 13.46 5.51
CA ALA A 48 7.39 14.53 6.36
C ALA A 48 6.23 15.29 5.71
N SER A 49 6.01 15.13 4.41
CA SER A 49 4.93 15.82 3.69
C SER A 49 4.51 15.00 2.46
N CYS A 50 3.21 14.97 2.20
CA CYS A 50 2.64 14.29 1.03
C CYS A 50 1.56 15.15 0.37
N LYS A 51 1.49 15.07 -0.96
CA LYS A 51 0.40 15.65 -1.75
C LYS A 51 -0.07 14.66 -2.81
N ALA A 52 -1.26 14.87 -3.35
CA ALA A 52 -1.76 14.07 -4.45
C ALA A 52 -2.41 14.96 -5.51
N ASN A 53 -2.13 14.67 -6.77
CA ASN A 53 -2.81 15.30 -7.90
C ASN A 53 -3.78 14.30 -8.52
N LYS A 54 -4.94 14.79 -8.96
CA LYS A 54 -5.84 13.99 -9.81
C LYS A 54 -5.17 13.78 -11.16
N ARG A 55 -5.29 12.59 -11.70
CA ARG A 55 -4.77 12.24 -13.01
C ARG A 55 -5.80 11.44 -13.77
N VAL A 56 -5.80 11.57 -15.09
CA VAL A 56 -6.45 10.64 -16.00
C VAL A 56 -5.34 9.94 -16.77
N ASP A 57 -5.31 8.62 -16.73
CA ASP A 57 -4.31 7.87 -17.48
C ASP A 57 -4.67 7.74 -18.97
N TYR A 58 -3.82 7.06 -19.74
CA TYR A 58 -4.01 6.91 -21.19
C TYR A 58 -5.29 6.12 -21.55
N TYR A 59 -5.76 5.27 -20.64
CA TYR A 59 -6.96 4.44 -20.81
C TYR A 59 -8.22 5.10 -20.24
N GLN A 60 -8.14 6.39 -19.88
CA GLN A 60 -9.21 7.15 -19.24
C GLN A 60 -9.60 6.65 -17.85
N GLU A 61 -8.75 5.85 -17.18
CA GLU A 61 -8.94 5.54 -15.76
C GLU A 61 -8.56 6.77 -14.93
N GLU A 62 -9.51 7.26 -14.14
CA GLU A 62 -9.23 8.29 -13.14
C GLU A 62 -8.36 7.71 -12.04
N GLY A 63 -7.32 8.45 -11.68
CA GLY A 63 -6.34 8.04 -10.68
C GLY A 63 -5.76 9.21 -9.90
N TYR A 64 -4.79 8.85 -9.08
CA TYR A 64 -3.98 9.78 -8.32
C TYR A 64 -2.51 9.58 -8.63
N GLU A 65 -1.80 10.69 -8.73
CA GLU A 65 -0.35 10.74 -8.61
C GLU A 65 -0.03 11.29 -7.22
N ILE A 66 0.54 10.46 -6.36
CA ILE A 66 0.77 10.73 -4.95
C ILE A 66 2.26 10.95 -4.76
N PHE A 67 2.63 12.09 -4.20
CA PHE A 67 4.00 12.55 -4.04
C PHE A 67 4.36 12.55 -2.55
N LEU A 68 5.49 11.95 -2.20
CA LEU A 68 5.98 11.89 -0.82
C LEU A 68 7.40 12.47 -0.74
N SER A 69 7.62 13.35 0.23
CA SER A 69 8.90 14.03 0.46
C SER A 69 9.31 13.99 1.93
N SER A 70 10.61 13.99 2.18
CA SER A 70 11.20 14.24 3.50
C SER A 70 11.24 15.73 3.87
N GLY A 71 10.98 16.62 2.90
CA GLY A 71 10.85 18.06 3.13
C GLY A 71 9.66 18.38 4.04
N LYS A 72 9.88 19.29 4.99
CA LYS A 72 8.82 19.80 5.87
C LYS A 72 8.10 20.95 5.19
N ASN A 73 6.80 21.08 5.44
CA ASN A 73 5.94 22.14 4.90
C ASN A 73 5.75 22.08 3.38
N TYR A 74 5.96 20.92 2.75
CA TYR A 74 5.61 20.75 1.35
C TYR A 74 4.12 20.44 1.23
N GLY A 75 3.49 20.94 0.17
CA GLY A 75 2.07 20.79 -0.05
C GLY A 75 1.69 21.14 -1.49
N CYS A 76 0.43 21.49 -1.72
CA CYS A 76 -0.09 21.69 -3.07
C CYS A 76 0.59 22.81 -3.88
N GLY A 77 1.21 23.79 -3.21
CA GLY A 77 2.00 24.83 -3.87
C GLY A 77 3.47 24.47 -4.15
N THR A 78 3.94 23.31 -3.69
CA THR A 78 5.34 22.88 -3.87
C THR A 78 5.51 22.20 -5.22
N ALA A 79 6.58 22.52 -5.96
CA ALA A 79 6.88 21.86 -7.24
C ALA A 79 7.15 20.35 -7.07
N ASP A 80 6.70 19.55 -8.04
CA ASP A 80 6.75 18.07 -8.00
C ASP A 80 8.17 17.51 -7.88
N GLU A 81 9.17 18.21 -8.44
CA GLU A 81 10.59 17.88 -8.37
C GLU A 81 11.16 17.83 -6.94
N ASN A 82 10.47 18.39 -5.96
CA ASN A 82 10.87 18.34 -4.55
C ASN A 82 10.44 17.04 -3.84
N PHE A 83 9.77 16.13 -4.54
CA PHE A 83 9.27 14.87 -4.02
C PHE A 83 10.04 13.70 -4.64
N HIS A 84 10.55 12.82 -3.78
CA HIS A 84 11.45 11.74 -4.20
C HIS A 84 10.73 10.41 -4.41
N ILE A 85 9.46 10.32 -4.00
CA ILE A 85 8.63 9.14 -4.16
C ILE A 85 7.36 9.57 -4.85
N ILE A 86 7.03 8.93 -5.96
CA ILE A 86 5.80 9.16 -6.72
C ILE A 86 5.08 7.84 -6.85
N ILE A 87 3.84 7.75 -6.41
CA ILE A 87 3.00 6.55 -6.51
C ILE A 87 1.84 6.87 -7.44
N ARG A 88 1.60 6.04 -8.45
CA ARG A 88 0.43 6.19 -9.32
C ARG A 88 -0.59 5.11 -8.98
N THR A 89 -1.83 5.47 -8.67
CA THR A 89 -2.88 4.52 -8.31
C THR A 89 -4.19 4.89 -8.98
N PRO A 90 -5.13 3.94 -9.14
CA PRO A 90 -6.49 4.27 -9.52
C PRO A 90 -7.21 5.04 -8.42
N ARG A 91 -8.32 5.69 -8.76
CA ARG A 91 -9.20 6.39 -7.82
C ARG A 91 -10.12 5.41 -7.06
N LYS A 92 -9.53 4.38 -6.44
CA LYS A 92 -10.27 3.38 -5.66
C LYS A 92 -9.46 2.91 -4.45
N ILE A 93 -10.17 2.48 -3.41
CA ILE A 93 -9.57 1.79 -2.25
C ILE A 93 -9.20 0.38 -2.69
N GLY A 94 -8.01 -0.09 -2.32
CA GLY A 94 -7.54 -1.42 -2.69
C GLY A 94 -6.03 -1.55 -2.70
N LYS A 95 -5.58 -2.77 -3.01
CA LYS A 95 -4.17 -3.11 -3.22
C LYS A 95 -3.86 -3.09 -4.70
N PHE A 96 -2.70 -2.54 -5.06
CA PHE A 96 -2.27 -2.38 -6.44
C PHE A 96 -0.86 -2.95 -6.59
N SER A 97 -0.77 -4.10 -7.24
CA SER A 97 0.50 -4.75 -7.59
C SER A 97 0.97 -4.39 -9.00
N GLU A 98 0.05 -4.08 -9.91
CA GLU A 98 0.34 -3.72 -11.31
C GLU A 98 0.68 -2.24 -11.50
N HIS A 99 0.58 -1.46 -10.42
CA HIS A 99 0.86 -0.04 -10.42
C HIS A 99 2.26 0.22 -9.88
N TYR A 100 2.88 1.31 -10.35
CA TYR A 100 4.25 1.61 -10.01
C TYR A 100 4.42 2.75 -9.04
N ALA A 101 5.52 2.67 -8.30
CA ALA A 101 6.17 3.84 -7.74
C ALA A 101 7.42 4.19 -8.53
N ILE A 102 7.74 5.47 -8.53
CA ILE A 102 9.03 6.00 -8.94
C ILE A 102 9.74 6.45 -7.68
N LEU A 103 10.95 5.93 -7.45
CA LEU A 103 11.87 6.46 -6.46
C LEU A 103 12.96 7.24 -7.18
N SER A 104 13.13 8.50 -6.83
CA SER A 104 14.18 9.37 -7.38
C SER A 104 15.29 9.52 -6.34
N ASP A 105 16.55 9.47 -6.77
CA ASP A 105 17.69 9.70 -5.89
C ASP A 105 17.71 11.17 -5.43
N PRO A 106 17.67 11.47 -4.12
CA PRO A 106 17.77 12.84 -3.64
C PRO A 106 19.11 13.53 -3.97
N ALA A 107 20.13 12.79 -4.41
CA ALA A 107 21.47 13.32 -4.67
C ALA A 107 21.79 13.56 -6.15
N ASN A 108 21.01 13.00 -7.09
CA ASN A 108 21.26 13.11 -8.54
C ASN A 108 19.95 12.98 -9.35
N SER A 109 20.03 12.84 -10.67
CA SER A 109 18.85 12.71 -11.56
C SER A 109 18.39 11.28 -11.82
N ASP A 110 18.96 10.29 -11.13
CA ASP A 110 18.63 8.88 -11.29
C ASP A 110 17.28 8.57 -10.66
N TYR A 111 16.55 7.66 -11.29
CA TYR A 111 15.30 7.14 -10.75
C TYR A 111 15.18 5.65 -11.05
N ILE A 112 14.37 4.96 -10.25
CA ILE A 112 13.95 3.60 -10.51
C ILE A 112 12.43 3.53 -10.48
N MET A 113 11.88 2.83 -11.46
CA MET A 113 10.46 2.50 -11.51
C MET A 113 10.25 1.08 -10.99
N PHE A 114 9.25 0.93 -10.14
CA PHE A 114 8.94 -0.28 -9.41
C PHE A 114 7.64 -0.88 -9.92
N THR A 115 7.70 -1.93 -10.75
CA THR A 115 6.50 -2.55 -11.35
C THR A 115 6.09 -3.87 -10.71
N ASP A 116 7.00 -4.57 -10.01
CA ASP A 116 6.75 -5.89 -9.43
C ASP A 116 7.25 -5.99 -7.98
N GLY A 117 6.58 -6.81 -7.17
CA GLY A 117 6.99 -7.13 -5.78
C GLY A 117 6.70 -6.05 -4.74
N ASN A 118 6.08 -4.94 -5.13
CA ASN A 118 5.72 -3.84 -4.22
C ASN A 118 4.29 -4.01 -3.72
N LEU A 119 4.04 -3.54 -2.50
CA LEU A 119 2.69 -3.46 -1.96
C LEU A 119 2.31 -1.99 -1.80
N PHE A 120 1.47 -1.51 -2.71
CA PHE A 120 0.77 -0.24 -2.55
C PHE A 120 -0.68 -0.50 -2.22
N GLU A 121 -1.19 0.17 -1.19
CA GLU A 121 -2.57 0.06 -0.78
C GLU A 121 -3.14 1.43 -0.49
N ILE A 122 -4.21 1.79 -1.19
CA ILE A 122 -5.05 2.92 -0.80
C ILE A 122 -6.05 2.38 0.21
N THR A 123 -5.98 2.88 1.44
CA THR A 123 -6.81 2.42 2.57
C THR A 123 -8.01 3.34 2.79
N SER A 124 -7.93 4.60 2.37
CA SER A 124 -9.03 5.55 2.49
C SER A 124 -8.91 6.68 1.46
N ILE A 125 -10.05 7.11 0.93
CA ILE A 125 -10.22 8.35 0.16
C ILE A 125 -11.41 9.06 0.80
N SER A 126 -11.18 10.24 1.40
CA SER A 126 -12.23 11.00 2.07
C SER A 126 -11.97 12.50 1.91
N GLY A 127 -12.95 13.23 1.37
CA GLY A 127 -12.81 14.66 1.09
C GLY A 127 -11.61 14.94 0.18
N ASN A 128 -10.67 15.73 0.70
CA ASN A 128 -9.40 16.07 0.04
C ASN A 128 -8.22 15.26 0.59
N THR A 129 -8.45 14.08 1.15
CA THR A 129 -7.39 13.26 1.77
C THR A 129 -7.37 11.85 1.20
N ILE A 130 -6.16 11.36 0.89
CA ILE A 130 -5.87 9.97 0.56
C ILE A 130 -4.96 9.40 1.63
N LYS A 131 -5.31 8.24 2.17
CA LYS A 131 -4.45 7.47 3.07
C LYS A 131 -4.06 6.17 2.40
N GLY A 132 -2.85 5.72 2.69
CA GLY A 132 -2.38 4.47 2.17
C GLY A 132 -1.20 3.91 2.92
N TYR A 133 -0.77 2.74 2.45
CA TYR A 133 0.41 2.03 2.91
C TYR A 133 1.28 1.72 1.71
N MET A 134 2.59 1.79 1.89
CA MET A 134 3.56 1.31 0.91
C MET A 134 4.60 0.43 1.55
N LYS A 135 5.03 -0.59 0.79
CA LYS A 135 6.25 -1.35 1.03
C LYS A 135 6.96 -1.58 -0.29
N VAL A 136 8.17 -1.06 -0.40
CA VAL A 136 9.01 -1.15 -1.60
C VAL A 136 10.40 -1.58 -1.20
N SER A 137 11.02 -2.45 -2.00
CA SER A 137 12.39 -2.91 -1.77
C SER A 137 13.11 -3.08 -3.09
N SER A 138 14.26 -2.43 -3.23
CA SER A 138 15.20 -2.59 -4.35
C SER A 138 16.60 -2.84 -3.81
N PRO A 139 17.10 -4.07 -3.91
CA PRO A 139 18.49 -4.39 -3.60
C PRO A 139 19.46 -3.57 -4.48
N THR A 140 19.10 -3.32 -5.74
CA THR A 140 19.95 -2.63 -6.73
C THR A 140 20.27 -1.18 -6.32
N THR A 141 19.30 -0.48 -5.75
CA THR A 141 19.48 0.90 -5.26
C THR A 141 19.71 0.96 -3.76
N ASN A 142 19.76 -0.19 -3.06
CA ASN A 142 19.77 -0.24 -1.59
C ASN A 142 18.63 0.61 -0.99
N SER A 143 17.44 0.51 -1.59
CA SER A 143 16.22 1.18 -1.12
C SER A 143 15.30 0.17 -0.48
N ASP A 144 14.78 0.48 0.70
CA ASP A 144 13.82 -0.33 1.45
C ASP A 144 12.97 0.63 2.27
N LEU A 145 11.71 0.80 1.90
CA LEU A 145 10.80 1.76 2.52
C LEU A 145 9.50 1.08 2.88
N GLU A 146 9.03 1.31 4.09
CA GLU A 146 7.75 0.79 4.58
C GLU A 146 7.05 1.84 5.44
N GLY A 147 5.72 1.93 5.31
CA GLY A 147 4.90 2.67 6.26
C GLY A 147 3.60 3.16 5.65
N VAL A 148 2.91 4.00 6.42
CA VAL A 148 1.69 4.67 6.01
C VAL A 148 1.97 6.10 5.54
N PHE A 149 1.14 6.60 4.64
CA PHE A 149 1.15 7.98 4.19
C PHE A 149 -0.26 8.56 4.24
N GLU A 150 -0.33 9.89 4.36
CA GLU A 150 -1.54 10.67 4.28
C GLU A 150 -1.25 11.89 3.40
N ALA A 151 -1.92 11.96 2.25
CA ALA A 151 -1.70 12.98 1.23
C ALA A 151 -2.94 13.85 1.04
N THR A 152 -2.73 15.16 0.96
CA THR A 152 -3.77 16.11 0.58
C THR A 152 -3.94 16.11 -0.94
N ILE A 153 -5.16 15.85 -1.41
CA ILE A 153 -5.58 16.01 -2.80
C ILE A 153 -5.59 17.49 -3.13
N CYS A 154 -4.75 17.89 -4.07
CA CYS A 154 -4.66 19.23 -4.58
C CYS A 154 -5.81 19.51 -5.55
N ASN A 155 -6.30 20.75 -5.51
CA ASN A 155 -7.40 21.22 -6.35
C ASN A 155 -6.94 21.50 -7.77
#